data_AF-A0A7S4A7V2-F1
#
_entry.id   AF-A0A7S4A7V2-F1
#
_cell.length_a   1.000
_cell.length_b   1.000
_cell.length_c   1.000
_cell.angle_alpha   90.00
_cell.angle_beta   90.00
_cell.angle_gamma   90.00
#
_symmetry.space_group_name_H-M   'P 1'
#
loop_
_entity.id
_entity.type
_entity.pdbx_description
1 polymer ?
#
loop_
_entity_poly.entity_id
_entity_poly.type
_entity_poly.pdbx_seq_one_letter_code
_entity_poly.pdbx_strand_id
1 'polypeptide(L)'
;MRTTRRKAAAPLCISGNEMERLRSFTRPPPKKEEDLRNEHLKKLSEERVKNWPNTLAAQRKKKEQWKEIRAAEEEAYRVKVDNEERELREAAAAKAYAKAKYLKFENQDKTKFLRAQQLYSDCVYERQEQIREKEVMKLWEKEKEKAYHEDVMRHVAEGDRREAAELEARKLKNAVICKQQQAQLAEFRENYLERLRIEKRDGELIQKKVASNLKEDVRAREEEAIKQQLKRNENKLANEELKKLRLEAAVEDQIIDARVKKEVKRKEYYDAEIKKQKARMFAEKQRIKQRLIDNATRNLMNQMAADESALEEQVEAMRKKEDDLEALKQRNIKEQKLAIDQACKSAMARRAREREEDERQTAEMVKAWRAKNKEIDDEAEADEKRRHDELMDLKKTQYEQREQYRARVRQERADRLSGDTGEANRILQEDLEFRQEAQREIDKAKAAGRPWYMLQKAKEAKERALFPSGGSGKA
;
A
#
# COMPACT_ATOMS: atom_id res chain seq x y z
N MET A 1 39.49 39.67 70.23
CA MET A 1 40.38 39.84 71.42
C MET A 1 39.54 40.06 72.67
N ARG A 2 40.14 39.93 73.87
CA ARG A 2 39.50 39.96 75.21
C ARG A 2 38.58 38.78 75.55
N THR A 3 39.19 37.61 75.77
CA THR A 3 38.61 36.50 76.54
C THR A 3 38.61 36.83 78.04
N THR A 4 37.44 37.08 78.64
CA THR A 4 37.29 37.30 80.08
C THR A 4 37.20 35.96 80.83
N ARG A 5 38.34 35.47 81.35
CA ARG A 5 38.35 34.37 82.33
C ARG A 5 37.56 34.78 83.58
N ARG A 6 36.36 34.23 83.78
CA ARG A 6 35.68 34.28 85.08
C ARG A 6 36.52 33.48 86.09
N LYS A 7 36.95 34.11 87.18
CA LYS A 7 37.48 33.41 88.35
C LYS A 7 36.35 32.57 88.94
N ALA A 8 36.59 31.28 89.17
CA ALA A 8 35.68 30.46 89.96
C ALA A 8 35.68 30.98 91.41
N ALA A 9 34.50 31.32 91.94
CA ALA A 9 34.35 31.63 93.35
C ALA A 9 34.49 30.34 94.17
N ALA A 10 35.11 30.42 95.35
CA ALA A 10 35.19 29.29 96.26
C ALA A 10 33.77 28.84 96.67
N PRO A 11 33.49 27.52 96.77
CA PRO A 11 32.18 27.03 97.16
C PRO A 11 31.83 27.48 98.58
N LEU A 12 30.68 28.13 98.77
CA LEU A 12 30.12 28.35 100.09
C LEU A 12 29.75 26.99 100.70
N CYS A 13 30.53 26.55 101.68
CA CYS A 13 30.21 25.39 102.51
C CYS A 13 29.09 25.75 103.50
N ILE A 14 27.84 25.71 103.02
CA ILE A 14 26.65 25.84 103.88
C ILE A 14 26.60 24.61 104.79
N SER A 15 26.50 24.82 106.10
CA SER A 15 26.37 23.75 107.09
C SER A 15 25.12 22.89 106.80
N GLY A 16 25.18 21.58 107.06
CA GLY A 16 24.07 20.66 106.81
C GLY A 16 22.75 21.13 107.44
N ASN A 17 22.82 21.61 108.68
CA ASN A 17 21.67 22.15 109.43
C ASN A 17 21.07 23.40 108.76
N GLU A 18 21.91 24.22 108.11
CA GLU A 18 21.48 25.45 107.46
C GLU A 18 20.90 25.17 106.06
N MET A 19 21.42 24.17 105.35
CA MET A 19 20.78 23.62 104.15
C MET A 19 19.41 23.00 104.47
N GLU A 20 19.30 22.29 105.60
CA GLU A 20 18.03 21.68 106.05
C GLU A 20 17.01 22.74 106.48
N ARG A 21 17.45 23.82 107.14
CA ARG A 21 16.64 25.01 107.41
C ARG A 21 16.16 25.71 106.13
N LEU A 22 17.01 25.87 105.11
CA LEU A 22 16.59 26.43 103.81
C LEU A 22 15.61 25.51 103.06
N ARG A 23 15.76 24.19 103.20
CA ARG A 23 14.80 23.20 102.68
C ARG A 23 13.45 23.25 103.39
N SER A 24 13.39 23.61 104.68
CA SER A 24 12.10 23.75 105.38
C SER A 24 11.31 24.97 104.90
N PHE A 25 11.97 26.08 104.54
CA PHE A 25 11.31 27.27 103.97
C PHE A 25 10.85 27.11 102.52
N THR A 26 11.45 26.20 101.76
CA THR A 26 11.09 25.93 100.35
C THR A 26 10.18 24.71 100.18
N ARG A 27 9.85 24.00 101.27
CA ARG A 27 8.79 22.98 101.24
C ARG A 27 7.44 23.68 100.99
N PRO A 28 6.70 23.31 99.92
CA PRO A 28 5.33 23.77 99.78
C PRO A 28 4.53 23.29 100.99
N PRO A 29 3.53 24.08 101.47
CA PRO A 29 2.68 23.63 102.56
C PRO A 29 2.05 22.28 102.20
N PRO A 30 1.87 21.37 103.18
CA PRO A 30 1.25 20.07 102.91
C PRO A 30 -0.11 20.31 102.27
N LYS A 31 -0.29 19.81 101.03
CA LYS A 31 -1.56 19.94 100.29
C LYS A 31 -2.69 19.45 101.18
N LYS A 32 -3.75 20.24 101.32
CA LYS A 32 -4.90 19.82 102.12
C LYS A 32 -5.57 18.63 101.43
N GLU A 33 -6.28 17.80 102.17
CA GLU A 33 -7.03 16.68 101.58
C GLU A 33 -8.01 17.15 100.50
N GLU A 34 -8.55 18.37 100.65
CA GLU A 34 -9.38 19.05 99.66
C GLU A 34 -8.64 19.30 98.34
N ASP A 35 -7.37 19.73 98.37
CA ASP A 35 -6.57 19.97 97.17
C ASP A 35 -6.27 18.64 96.45
N LEU A 36 -5.93 17.60 97.20
CA LEU A 36 -5.70 16.25 96.66
C LEU A 36 -6.99 15.66 96.05
N ARG A 37 -8.13 15.86 96.71
CA ARG A 37 -9.46 15.45 96.21
C ARG A 37 -9.84 16.23 94.95
N ASN A 38 -9.55 17.53 94.90
CA ASN A 38 -9.78 18.36 93.72
C ASN A 38 -8.88 17.98 92.55
N GLU A 39 -7.60 17.67 92.79
CA GLU A 39 -6.68 17.13 91.77
C GLU A 39 -7.15 15.76 91.25
N HIS A 40 -7.64 14.88 92.13
CA HIS A 40 -8.18 13.58 91.75
C HIS A 40 -9.48 13.70 90.92
N LEU A 41 -10.42 14.54 91.35
CA LEU A 41 -11.65 14.82 90.60
C LEU A 41 -11.37 15.50 89.25
N LYS A 42 -10.37 16.39 89.20
CA LYS A 42 -9.90 17.00 87.95
C LYS A 42 -9.33 15.96 86.99
N LYS A 43 -8.48 15.03 87.46
CA LYS A 43 -7.96 13.92 86.63
C LYS A 43 -9.09 13.04 86.08
N LEU A 44 -10.03 12.61 86.94
CA LEU A 44 -11.21 11.85 86.51
C LEU A 44 -12.07 12.61 85.48
N SER A 45 -12.17 13.94 85.60
CA SER A 45 -12.85 14.79 84.63
C SER A 45 -12.10 14.86 83.29
N GLU A 46 -10.78 15.07 83.33
CA GLU A 46 -9.90 15.09 82.16
C GLU A 46 -9.90 13.75 81.41
N GLU A 47 -9.89 12.62 82.13
CA GLU A 47 -10.02 11.27 81.57
C GLU A 47 -11.37 11.04 80.88
N ARG A 48 -12.47 11.55 81.45
CA ARG A 48 -13.79 11.49 80.81
C ARG A 48 -13.85 12.38 79.57
N VAL A 49 -13.37 13.61 79.66
CA VAL A 49 -13.33 14.59 78.54
C VAL A 49 -12.43 14.10 77.39
N LYS A 50 -11.35 13.38 77.66
CA LYS A 50 -10.47 12.77 76.65
C LYS A 50 -11.23 11.82 75.70
N ASN A 51 -12.28 11.17 76.19
CA ASN A 51 -13.11 10.23 75.43
C ASN A 51 -14.33 10.90 74.77
N TRP A 52 -14.53 12.21 74.94
CA TRP A 52 -15.68 12.93 74.37
C TRP A 52 -15.43 13.32 72.89
N PRO A 53 -16.22 12.79 71.94
CA PRO A 53 -15.99 13.00 70.50
C PRO A 53 -16.36 14.40 70.01
N ASN A 54 -17.08 15.18 70.83
CA ASN A 54 -17.58 16.52 70.52
C ASN A 54 -16.68 17.66 71.07
N THR A 55 -15.55 17.34 71.72
CA THR A 55 -14.58 18.38 72.12
C THR A 55 -13.92 19.02 70.90
N LEU A 56 -13.56 20.30 70.98
CA LEU A 56 -12.88 21.01 69.88
C LEU A 56 -11.54 20.32 69.51
N ALA A 57 -10.86 19.72 70.48
CA ALA A 57 -9.65 18.93 70.25
C ALA A 57 -9.94 17.64 69.47
N ALA A 58 -10.99 16.88 69.84
CA ALA A 58 -11.40 15.68 69.11
C ALA A 58 -11.90 16.02 67.68
N GLN A 59 -12.65 17.11 67.50
CA GLN A 59 -13.09 17.57 66.18
C GLN A 59 -11.91 18.00 65.29
N ARG A 60 -10.93 18.74 65.83
CA ARG A 60 -9.69 19.07 65.12
C ARG A 60 -8.92 17.81 64.73
N LYS A 61 -8.73 16.87 65.68
CA LYS A 61 -8.07 15.59 65.41
C LYS A 61 -8.78 14.79 64.31
N LYS A 62 -10.11 14.69 64.36
CA LYS A 62 -10.92 14.02 63.33
C LYS A 62 -10.81 14.71 61.96
N LYS A 63 -10.73 16.04 61.92
CA LYS A 63 -10.53 16.80 60.68
C LYS A 63 -9.14 16.55 60.08
N GLU A 64 -8.08 16.55 60.88
CA GLU A 64 -6.73 16.24 60.38
C GLU A 64 -6.61 14.76 59.96
N GLN A 65 -7.15 13.81 60.74
CA GLN A 65 -7.22 12.40 60.35
C GLN A 65 -8.01 12.20 59.05
N TRP A 66 -9.10 12.94 58.82
CA TRP A 66 -9.84 12.87 57.56
C TRP A 66 -9.03 13.43 56.37
N LYS A 67 -8.26 14.50 56.56
CA LYS A 67 -7.32 14.97 55.52
C LYS A 67 -6.22 13.95 55.24
N GLU A 68 -5.68 13.33 56.29
CA GLU A 68 -4.61 12.33 56.20
C GLU A 68 -5.11 11.07 55.46
N ILE A 69 -6.28 10.54 55.83
CA ILE A 69 -6.94 9.43 55.12
C ILE A 69 -7.19 9.81 53.66
N ARG A 70 -7.76 10.99 53.40
CA ARG A 70 -8.03 11.46 52.04
C ARG A 70 -6.75 11.63 51.21
N ALA A 71 -5.69 12.16 51.78
CA ALA A 71 -4.39 12.30 51.11
C ALA A 71 -3.77 10.92 50.82
N ALA A 72 -3.91 9.96 51.73
CA ALA A 72 -3.47 8.58 51.52
C ALA A 72 -4.31 7.86 50.44
N GLU A 73 -5.62 8.11 50.37
CA GLU A 73 -6.50 7.62 49.31
C GLU A 73 -6.15 8.23 47.93
N GLU A 74 -5.93 9.55 47.88
CA GLU A 74 -5.52 10.26 46.66
C GLU A 74 -4.13 9.79 46.17
N GLU A 75 -3.18 9.55 47.07
CA GLU A 75 -1.85 9.04 46.71
C GLU A 75 -1.89 7.55 46.32
N ALA A 76 -2.67 6.72 47.02
CA ALA A 76 -2.88 5.32 46.63
C ALA A 76 -3.57 5.20 45.27
N TYR A 77 -4.42 6.15 44.89
CA TYR A 77 -4.99 6.23 43.54
C TYR A 77 -3.93 6.57 42.50
N ARG A 78 -3.04 7.56 42.75
CA ARG A 78 -1.92 7.89 41.85
C ARG A 78 -1.00 6.70 41.63
N VAL A 79 -0.59 6.02 42.70
CA VAL A 79 0.26 4.82 42.63
C VAL A 79 -0.41 3.71 41.80
N LYS A 80 -1.74 3.55 41.84
CA LYS A 80 -2.45 2.62 40.94
C LYS A 80 -2.33 3.05 39.48
N VAL A 81 -2.64 4.30 39.17
CA VAL A 81 -2.53 4.83 37.80
C VAL A 81 -1.10 4.70 37.27
N ASP A 82 -0.07 5.01 38.07
CA ASP A 82 1.33 4.86 37.66
C ASP A 82 1.72 3.40 37.39
N ASN A 83 1.17 2.45 38.16
CA ASN A 83 1.36 1.01 37.90
C ASN A 83 0.63 0.56 36.63
N GLU A 84 -0.62 0.98 36.42
CA GLU A 84 -1.40 0.69 35.21
C GLU A 84 -0.73 1.29 33.95
N GLU A 85 -0.25 2.53 34.02
CA GLU A 85 0.54 3.15 32.94
C GLU A 85 1.86 2.42 32.70
N ARG A 86 2.55 1.95 33.75
CA ARG A 86 3.77 1.15 33.59
C ARG A 86 3.46 -0.17 32.88
N GLU A 87 2.43 -0.90 33.31
CA GLU A 87 2.01 -2.16 32.67
C GLU A 87 1.62 -1.95 31.20
N LEU A 88 0.89 -0.88 30.87
CA LEU A 88 0.57 -0.52 29.49
C LEU A 88 1.82 -0.18 28.66
N ARG A 89 2.79 0.53 29.22
CA ARG A 89 4.08 0.83 28.55
C ARG A 89 4.92 -0.42 28.36
N GLU A 90 4.99 -1.32 29.35
CA GLU A 90 5.69 -2.60 29.27
C GLU A 90 5.03 -3.52 28.22
N ALA A 91 3.71 -3.62 28.20
CA ALA A 91 2.96 -4.37 27.18
C ALA A 91 3.16 -3.79 25.77
N ALA A 92 3.17 -2.46 25.63
CA ALA A 92 3.45 -1.79 24.35
C ALA A 92 4.90 -2.04 23.89
N ALA A 93 5.88 -1.96 24.79
CA ALA A 93 7.28 -2.27 24.52
C ALA A 93 7.47 -3.75 24.14
N ALA A 94 6.84 -4.68 24.86
CA ALA A 94 6.86 -6.10 24.53
C ALA A 94 6.23 -6.39 23.16
N LYS A 95 5.13 -5.73 22.81
CA LYS A 95 4.49 -5.83 21.48
C LYS A 95 5.38 -5.25 20.37
N ALA A 96 6.04 -4.12 20.62
CA ALA A 96 6.99 -3.53 19.68
C ALA A 96 8.21 -4.43 19.46
N TYR A 97 8.76 -5.00 20.54
CA TYR A 97 9.86 -5.96 20.51
C TYR A 97 9.48 -7.24 19.76
N ALA A 98 8.31 -7.83 20.04
CA ALA A 98 7.80 -9.00 19.33
C ALA A 98 7.62 -8.74 17.82
N LYS A 99 7.08 -7.56 17.45
CA LYS A 99 6.97 -7.14 16.05
C LYS A 99 8.36 -6.97 15.40
N ALA A 100 9.32 -6.37 16.10
CA ALA A 100 10.69 -6.21 15.61
C ALA A 100 11.39 -7.57 15.41
N LYS A 101 11.24 -8.51 16.36
CA LYS A 101 11.76 -9.88 16.22
C LYS A 101 11.14 -10.59 15.02
N TYR A 102 9.82 -10.52 14.86
CA TYR A 102 9.11 -11.09 13.72
C TYR A 102 9.60 -10.50 12.39
N LEU A 103 9.72 -9.17 12.28
CA LEU A 103 10.23 -8.51 11.08
C LEU A 103 11.69 -8.88 10.79
N LYS A 104 12.55 -9.05 11.81
CA LYS A 104 13.92 -9.54 11.62
C LYS A 104 13.91 -10.95 11.02
N PHE A 105 13.06 -11.84 11.56
CA PHE A 105 12.91 -13.23 11.10
C PHE A 105 12.38 -13.32 9.66
N GLU A 106 11.31 -12.59 9.32
CA GLU A 106 10.78 -12.53 7.94
C GLU A 106 11.79 -11.94 6.93
N ASN A 107 12.65 -11.03 7.39
CA ASN A 107 13.68 -10.44 6.54
C ASN A 107 14.91 -11.34 6.30
N GLN A 108 15.04 -12.48 6.98
CA GLN A 108 16.07 -13.48 6.66
C GLN A 108 15.76 -14.18 5.33
N ASP A 109 16.78 -14.40 4.49
CA ASP A 109 16.57 -14.95 3.14
C ASP A 109 16.04 -16.40 3.14
N LYS A 110 16.40 -17.20 4.14
CA LYS A 110 15.80 -18.53 4.37
C LYS A 110 14.29 -18.43 4.58
N THR A 111 13.84 -17.48 5.39
CA THR A 111 12.42 -17.24 5.67
C THR A 111 11.70 -16.71 4.43
N LYS A 112 12.27 -15.75 3.69
CA LYS A 112 11.73 -15.32 2.39
C LYS A 112 11.59 -16.47 1.40
N PHE A 113 12.58 -17.37 1.33
CA PHE A 113 12.50 -18.55 0.47
C PHE A 113 11.37 -19.49 0.90
N LEU A 114 11.21 -19.73 2.21
CA LEU A 114 10.09 -20.50 2.76
C LEU A 114 8.74 -19.84 2.43
N ARG A 115 8.58 -18.51 2.61
CA ARG A 115 7.36 -17.78 2.23
C ARG A 115 7.06 -17.88 0.73
N ALA A 116 8.07 -17.82 -0.13
CA ALA A 116 7.90 -18.05 -1.56
C ALA A 116 7.42 -19.48 -1.89
N GLN A 117 7.89 -20.50 -1.16
CA GLN A 117 7.40 -21.87 -1.31
C GLN A 117 6.00 -22.09 -0.71
N GLN A 118 5.60 -21.32 0.31
CA GLN A 118 4.22 -21.30 0.83
C GLN A 118 3.26 -20.76 -0.23
N LEU A 119 3.56 -19.59 -0.80
CA LEU A 119 2.77 -19.03 -1.89
C LEU A 119 2.66 -20.00 -3.08
N TYR A 120 3.76 -20.67 -3.46
CA TYR A 120 3.74 -21.67 -4.51
C TYR A 120 2.86 -22.89 -4.17
N SER A 121 2.96 -23.42 -2.93
CA SER A 121 2.08 -24.48 -2.43
C SER A 121 0.60 -24.09 -2.55
N ASP A 122 0.27 -22.85 -2.18
CA ASP A 122 -1.09 -22.32 -2.20
C ASP A 122 -1.60 -22.16 -3.64
N CYS A 123 -0.81 -21.59 -4.55
CA CYS A 123 -1.17 -21.50 -5.96
C CYS A 123 -1.38 -22.87 -6.62
N VAL A 124 -0.59 -23.90 -6.25
CA VAL A 124 -0.80 -25.27 -6.77
C VAL A 124 -2.10 -25.87 -6.22
N TYR A 125 -2.42 -25.64 -4.95
CA TYR A 125 -3.68 -26.09 -4.35
C TYR A 125 -4.90 -25.42 -5.00
N GLU A 126 -4.92 -24.08 -5.07
CA GLU A 126 -5.98 -23.33 -5.76
C GLU A 126 -6.14 -23.77 -7.21
N ARG A 127 -5.03 -24.08 -7.89
CA ARG A 127 -5.08 -24.59 -9.27
C ARG A 127 -5.73 -25.96 -9.38
N GLN A 128 -5.58 -26.83 -8.38
CA GLN A 128 -6.28 -28.12 -8.34
C GLN A 128 -7.79 -27.92 -8.13
N GLU A 129 -8.19 -27.01 -7.24
CA GLU A 129 -9.61 -26.67 -7.04
C GLU A 129 -10.24 -26.07 -8.30
N GLN A 130 -9.57 -25.13 -8.99
CA GLN A 130 -10.03 -24.60 -10.28
C GLN A 130 -10.23 -25.67 -11.35
N ILE A 131 -9.39 -26.73 -11.36
CA ILE A 131 -9.53 -27.84 -12.31
C ILE A 131 -10.78 -28.66 -11.98
N ARG A 132 -10.99 -28.98 -10.69
CA ARG A 132 -12.19 -29.70 -10.21
C ARG A 132 -13.47 -28.91 -10.49
N GLU A 133 -13.49 -27.62 -10.19
CA GLU A 133 -14.62 -26.72 -10.48
C GLU A 133 -14.92 -26.70 -11.99
N LYS A 134 -13.90 -26.60 -12.84
CA LYS A 134 -14.06 -26.65 -14.30
C LYS A 134 -14.58 -28.00 -14.80
N GLU A 135 -14.31 -29.11 -14.12
CA GLU A 135 -14.89 -30.42 -14.43
C GLU A 135 -16.37 -30.49 -14.04
N VAL A 136 -16.75 -29.96 -12.87
CA VAL A 136 -18.15 -29.83 -12.45
C VAL A 136 -18.94 -28.94 -13.42
N MET A 137 -18.40 -27.79 -13.81
CA MET A 137 -19.04 -26.88 -14.78
C MET A 137 -19.29 -27.57 -16.13
N LYS A 138 -18.32 -28.38 -16.63
CA LYS A 138 -18.52 -29.17 -17.86
C LYS A 138 -19.60 -30.25 -17.73
N LEU A 139 -19.85 -30.78 -16.53
CA LEU A 139 -20.94 -31.73 -16.30
C LEU A 139 -22.29 -31.00 -16.38
N TRP A 140 -22.43 -29.84 -15.73
CA TRP A 140 -23.63 -29.01 -15.82
C TRP A 140 -23.90 -28.50 -17.24
N GLU A 141 -22.86 -28.13 -17.99
CA GLU A 141 -23.01 -27.77 -19.41
C GLU A 141 -23.58 -28.92 -20.24
N LYS A 142 -23.10 -30.15 -20.05
CA LYS A 142 -23.63 -31.36 -20.71
C LYS A 142 -25.06 -31.69 -20.29
N GLU A 143 -25.41 -31.50 -19.02
CA GLU A 143 -26.78 -31.70 -18.54
C GLU A 143 -27.75 -30.67 -19.14
N LYS A 144 -27.32 -29.40 -19.22
CA LYS A 144 -28.06 -28.32 -19.89
C LYS A 144 -28.23 -28.57 -21.39
N GLU A 145 -27.18 -29.04 -22.06
CA GLU A 145 -27.22 -29.39 -23.49
C GLU A 145 -28.18 -30.56 -23.76
N LYS A 146 -28.17 -31.61 -22.93
CA LYS A 146 -29.16 -32.70 -22.98
C LYS A 146 -30.58 -32.20 -22.82
N ALA A 147 -30.85 -31.42 -21.77
CA ALA A 147 -32.18 -30.88 -21.51
C ALA A 147 -32.70 -30.00 -22.67
N TYR A 148 -31.82 -29.19 -23.28
CA TYR A 148 -32.15 -28.42 -24.48
C TYR A 148 -32.42 -29.32 -25.69
N HIS A 149 -31.62 -30.36 -25.91
CA HIS A 149 -31.85 -31.31 -27.00
C HIS A 149 -33.17 -32.06 -26.84
N GLU A 150 -33.53 -32.50 -25.63
CA GLU A 150 -34.81 -33.15 -25.32
C GLU A 150 -36.00 -32.22 -25.61
N ASP A 151 -35.89 -30.92 -25.30
CA ASP A 151 -36.94 -29.94 -25.56
C ASP A 151 -37.08 -29.61 -27.06
N VAL A 152 -35.97 -29.49 -27.80
CA VAL A 152 -35.97 -29.37 -29.27
C VAL A 152 -36.61 -30.60 -29.90
N MET A 153 -36.26 -31.82 -29.47
CA MET A 153 -36.84 -33.06 -29.98
C MET A 153 -38.34 -33.17 -29.67
N ARG A 154 -38.79 -32.66 -28.52
CA ARG A 154 -40.22 -32.53 -28.20
C ARG A 154 -40.93 -31.59 -29.19
N HIS A 155 -40.36 -30.41 -29.46
CA HIS A 155 -40.92 -29.45 -30.40
C HIS A 155 -40.96 -29.97 -31.84
N VAL A 156 -39.94 -30.71 -32.30
CA VAL A 156 -39.95 -31.37 -33.61
C VAL A 156 -41.09 -32.41 -33.66
N ALA A 157 -41.19 -33.29 -32.66
CA ALA A 157 -42.26 -34.29 -32.60
C ALA A 157 -43.67 -33.68 -32.51
N GLU A 158 -43.83 -32.51 -31.90
CA GLU A 158 -45.08 -31.74 -31.94
C GLU A 158 -45.35 -31.13 -33.33
N GLY A 159 -44.31 -30.65 -34.02
CA GLY A 159 -44.38 -30.18 -35.40
C GLY A 159 -44.85 -31.27 -36.35
N ASP A 160 -44.18 -32.43 -36.33
CA ASP A 160 -44.51 -33.61 -37.14
C ASP A 160 -45.97 -34.06 -36.93
N ARG A 161 -46.44 -34.06 -35.67
CA ARG A 161 -47.85 -34.38 -35.34
C ARG A 161 -48.83 -33.36 -35.91
N ARG A 162 -48.50 -32.06 -35.90
CA ARG A 162 -49.33 -31.01 -36.49
C ARG A 162 -49.37 -31.12 -38.01
N GLU A 163 -48.22 -31.33 -38.66
CA GLU A 163 -48.16 -31.53 -40.11
C GLU A 163 -48.93 -32.78 -40.55
N ALA A 164 -48.78 -33.91 -39.83
CA ALA A 164 -49.55 -35.12 -40.09
C ALA A 164 -51.07 -34.87 -39.94
N ALA A 165 -51.50 -34.16 -38.90
CA ALA A 165 -52.90 -33.80 -38.71
C ALA A 165 -53.43 -32.86 -39.80
N GLU A 166 -52.64 -31.88 -40.25
CA GLU A 166 -52.98 -31.04 -41.40
C GLU A 166 -53.08 -31.85 -42.70
N LEU A 167 -52.17 -32.78 -42.92
CA LEU A 167 -52.12 -33.62 -44.12
C LEU A 167 -53.32 -34.56 -44.17
N GLU A 168 -53.72 -35.17 -43.05
CA GLU A 168 -54.98 -35.93 -42.96
C GLU A 168 -56.22 -35.03 -43.12
N ALA A 169 -56.24 -33.83 -42.54
CA ALA A 169 -57.33 -32.88 -42.76
C ALA A 169 -57.45 -32.45 -44.24
N ARG A 170 -56.32 -32.30 -44.95
CA ARG A 170 -56.27 -32.03 -46.40
C ARG A 170 -56.75 -33.25 -47.20
N LYS A 171 -56.33 -34.47 -46.86
CA LYS A 171 -56.84 -35.72 -47.47
C LYS A 171 -58.36 -35.85 -47.32
N LEU A 172 -58.90 -35.61 -46.12
CA LEU A 172 -60.34 -35.64 -45.86
C LEU A 172 -61.11 -34.61 -46.68
N LYS A 173 -60.63 -33.35 -46.73
CA LYS A 173 -61.20 -32.29 -47.59
C LYS A 173 -61.19 -32.70 -49.07
N ASN A 174 -60.07 -33.21 -49.57
CA ASN A 174 -59.94 -33.67 -50.96
C ASN A 174 -60.88 -34.84 -51.26
N ALA A 175 -61.03 -35.79 -50.33
CA ALA A 175 -61.96 -36.91 -50.48
C ALA A 175 -63.43 -36.45 -50.55
N VAL A 176 -63.81 -35.41 -49.79
CA VAL A 176 -65.14 -34.77 -49.89
C VAL A 176 -65.32 -34.11 -51.26
N ILE A 177 -64.33 -33.35 -51.73
CA ILE A 177 -64.36 -32.69 -53.06
C ILE A 177 -64.49 -33.74 -54.17
N CYS A 178 -63.72 -34.84 -54.13
CA CYS A 178 -63.82 -35.92 -55.12
C CYS A 178 -65.21 -36.58 -55.13
N LYS A 179 -65.83 -36.79 -53.96
CA LYS A 179 -67.22 -37.29 -53.88
C LYS A 179 -68.22 -36.31 -54.49
N GLN A 180 -68.06 -35.01 -54.25
CA GLN A 180 -68.91 -33.97 -54.84
C GLN A 180 -68.76 -33.91 -56.36
N GLN A 181 -67.53 -33.97 -56.87
CA GLN A 181 -67.25 -34.02 -58.32
C GLN A 181 -67.84 -35.27 -58.98
N GLN A 182 -67.73 -36.44 -58.33
CA GLN A 182 -68.36 -37.67 -58.83
C GLN A 182 -69.90 -37.56 -58.87
N ALA A 183 -70.52 -36.95 -57.86
CA ALA A 183 -71.96 -36.69 -57.83
C ALA A 183 -72.39 -35.73 -58.97
N GLN A 184 -71.67 -34.62 -59.15
CA GLN A 184 -71.91 -33.67 -60.25
C GLN A 184 -71.77 -34.32 -61.63
N LEU A 185 -70.79 -35.21 -61.82
CA LEU A 185 -70.62 -35.96 -63.07
C LEU A 185 -71.74 -36.99 -63.30
N ALA A 186 -72.27 -37.61 -62.24
CA ALA A 186 -73.43 -38.49 -62.33
C ALA A 186 -74.70 -37.71 -62.69
N GLU A 187 -74.96 -36.59 -62.01
CA GLU A 187 -76.08 -35.68 -62.28
C GLU A 187 -76.02 -35.12 -63.71
N PHE A 188 -74.84 -34.72 -64.20
CA PHE A 188 -74.66 -34.26 -65.58
C PHE A 188 -74.96 -35.37 -66.61
N ARG A 189 -74.55 -36.61 -66.34
CA ARG A 189 -74.88 -37.77 -67.20
C ARG A 189 -76.37 -38.08 -67.20
N GLU A 190 -77.03 -38.03 -66.05
CA GLU A 190 -78.47 -38.25 -65.94
C GLU A 190 -79.26 -37.17 -66.69
N ASN A 191 -78.92 -35.89 -66.48
CA ASN A 191 -79.48 -34.77 -67.23
C ASN A 191 -79.25 -34.89 -68.76
N TYR A 192 -78.09 -35.41 -69.19
CA TYR A 192 -77.81 -35.65 -70.61
C TYR A 192 -78.65 -36.81 -71.18
N LEU A 193 -78.83 -37.89 -70.43
CA LEU A 193 -79.72 -39.00 -70.81
C LEU A 193 -81.20 -38.55 -70.83
N GLU A 194 -81.62 -37.68 -69.91
CA GLU A 194 -82.95 -37.06 -69.91
C GLU A 194 -83.17 -36.22 -71.18
N ARG A 195 -82.19 -35.38 -71.56
CA ARG A 195 -82.22 -34.63 -72.84
C ARG A 195 -82.34 -35.56 -74.04
N LEU A 196 -81.55 -36.64 -74.12
CA LEU A 196 -81.66 -37.63 -75.20
C LEU A 196 -83.02 -38.34 -75.23
N ARG A 197 -83.65 -38.59 -74.08
CA ARG A 197 -85.02 -39.14 -74.00
C ARG A 197 -86.05 -38.13 -74.52
N ILE A 198 -85.91 -36.85 -74.18
CA ILE A 198 -86.76 -35.76 -74.67
C ILE A 198 -86.58 -35.60 -76.19
N GLU A 199 -85.34 -35.48 -76.68
CA GLU A 199 -85.02 -35.40 -78.12
C GLU A 199 -85.59 -36.59 -78.91
N LYS A 200 -85.49 -37.81 -78.37
CA LYS A 200 -86.12 -38.99 -78.98
C LYS A 200 -87.64 -38.86 -79.04
N ARG A 201 -88.28 -38.46 -77.94
CA ARG A 201 -89.74 -38.27 -77.86
C ARG A 201 -90.23 -37.16 -78.80
N ASP A 202 -89.47 -36.08 -78.90
CA ASP A 202 -89.74 -34.97 -79.82
C ASP A 202 -89.53 -35.41 -81.27
N GLY A 203 -88.52 -36.23 -81.56
CA GLY A 203 -88.33 -36.88 -82.86
C GLY A 203 -89.51 -37.78 -83.25
N GLU A 204 -90.03 -38.59 -82.32
CA GLU A 204 -91.24 -39.41 -82.51
C GLU A 204 -92.50 -38.54 -82.74
N LEU A 205 -92.62 -37.40 -82.05
CA LEU A 205 -93.69 -36.42 -82.27
C LEU A 205 -93.55 -35.71 -83.61
N ILE A 206 -92.34 -35.37 -84.04
CA ILE A 206 -92.06 -34.79 -85.36
C ILE A 206 -92.41 -35.79 -86.46
N GLN A 207 -92.06 -37.07 -86.33
CA GLN A 207 -92.46 -38.10 -87.31
C GLN A 207 -93.99 -38.21 -87.42
N LYS A 208 -94.71 -38.21 -86.29
CA LYS A 208 -96.18 -38.18 -86.28
C LYS A 208 -96.74 -36.91 -86.93
N LYS A 209 -96.13 -35.76 -86.66
CA LYS A 209 -96.54 -34.47 -87.24
C LYS A 209 -96.26 -34.42 -88.73
N VAL A 210 -95.10 -34.86 -89.21
CA VAL A 210 -94.77 -34.98 -90.64
C VAL A 210 -95.77 -35.92 -91.33
N ALA A 211 -96.13 -37.05 -90.72
CA ALA A 211 -97.14 -37.96 -91.27
C ALA A 211 -98.57 -37.37 -91.29
N SER A 212 -98.90 -36.43 -90.39
CA SER A 212 -100.15 -35.66 -90.43
C SER A 212 -100.10 -34.57 -91.50
N ASN A 213 -99.04 -33.76 -91.49
CA ASN A 213 -98.79 -32.71 -92.46
C ASN A 213 -98.76 -33.25 -93.89
N LEU A 214 -98.21 -34.45 -94.15
CA LEU A 214 -98.23 -35.04 -95.49
C LEU A 214 -99.66 -35.32 -95.99
N LYS A 215 -100.61 -35.64 -95.08
CA LYS A 215 -102.04 -35.80 -95.40
C LYS A 215 -102.74 -34.46 -95.59
N GLU A 216 -102.28 -33.42 -94.89
CA GLU A 216 -102.78 -32.05 -95.04
C GLU A 216 -102.24 -31.38 -96.31
N ASP A 217 -100.96 -31.57 -96.66
CA ASP A 217 -100.33 -31.07 -97.89
C ASP A 217 -100.96 -31.65 -99.15
N VAL A 218 -101.43 -32.91 -99.12
CA VAL A 218 -102.22 -33.49 -100.22
C VAL A 218 -103.51 -32.68 -100.43
N ARG A 219 -104.22 -32.30 -99.35
CA ARG A 219 -105.42 -31.44 -99.42
C ARG A 219 -105.08 -29.99 -99.79
N ALA A 220 -103.99 -29.45 -99.25
CA ALA A 220 -103.57 -28.07 -99.51
C ALA A 220 -103.10 -27.87 -100.95
N ARG A 221 -102.50 -28.89 -101.60
CA ARG A 221 -102.17 -28.84 -103.03
C ARG A 221 -103.41 -28.81 -103.93
N GLU A 222 -104.50 -29.45 -103.52
CA GLU A 222 -105.80 -29.34 -104.18
C GLU A 222 -106.36 -27.91 -104.07
N GLU A 223 -106.15 -27.22 -102.94
CA GLU A 223 -106.56 -25.82 -102.73
C GLU A 223 -105.63 -24.77 -103.38
N GLU A 224 -104.30 -24.95 -103.35
CA GLU A 224 -103.36 -23.96 -103.89
C GLU A 224 -103.37 -23.89 -105.42
N ALA A 225 -103.69 -25.00 -106.10
CA ALA A 225 -103.95 -25.01 -107.54
C ALA A 225 -105.03 -23.99 -107.95
N ILE A 226 -106.00 -23.73 -107.06
CA ILE A 226 -107.09 -22.77 -107.25
C ILE A 226 -106.59 -21.33 -106.98
N LYS A 227 -105.73 -21.11 -105.97
CA LYS A 227 -105.24 -19.77 -105.60
C LYS A 227 -104.12 -19.21 -106.49
N GLN A 228 -103.22 -20.04 -107.03
CA GLN A 228 -102.08 -19.55 -107.81
C GLN A 228 -102.47 -18.89 -109.14
N GLN A 229 -103.68 -19.13 -109.67
CA GLN A 229 -104.22 -18.37 -110.81
C GLN A 229 -104.39 -16.86 -110.51
N LEU A 230 -104.61 -16.46 -109.25
CA LEU A 230 -105.01 -15.09 -108.91
C LEU A 230 -103.82 -14.13 -108.69
N LYS A 231 -102.76 -14.57 -107.99
CA LYS A 231 -101.67 -13.67 -107.54
C LYS A 231 -100.63 -13.29 -108.59
N ARG A 232 -100.65 -13.88 -109.78
CA ARG A 232 -99.61 -13.65 -110.81
C ARG A 232 -99.63 -12.23 -111.42
N ASN A 233 -100.63 -11.43 -111.07
CA ASN A 233 -100.94 -10.14 -111.71
C ASN A 233 -100.37 -8.89 -111.00
N GLU A 234 -99.90 -8.96 -109.75
CA GLU A 234 -99.67 -7.75 -108.92
C GLU A 234 -98.20 -7.27 -108.77
N ASN A 235 -97.21 -8.15 -108.80
CA ASN A 235 -95.97 -7.94 -108.02
C ASN A 235 -94.77 -7.26 -108.75
N LYS A 236 -94.99 -6.29 -109.64
CA LYS A 236 -93.96 -5.76 -110.56
C LYS A 236 -93.31 -4.39 -110.23
N LEU A 237 -93.62 -3.74 -109.09
CA LEU A 237 -93.48 -2.26 -108.99
C LEU A 237 -92.45 -1.64 -108.01
N ALA A 238 -91.75 -2.38 -107.12
CA ALA A 238 -91.35 -1.80 -105.81
C ALA A 238 -89.85 -1.72 -105.40
N ASN A 239 -88.85 -1.79 -106.30
CA ASN A 239 -87.48 -2.26 -105.93
C ASN A 239 -86.28 -1.28 -106.00
N GLU A 240 -86.41 0.05 -106.15
CA GLU A 240 -85.28 0.89 -106.66
C GLU A 240 -84.51 1.84 -105.69
N GLU A 241 -84.93 2.13 -104.45
CA GLU A 241 -84.49 3.38 -103.76
C GLU A 241 -83.26 3.35 -102.80
N LEU A 242 -82.79 2.21 -102.29
CA LEU A 242 -82.14 2.13 -100.96
C LEU A 242 -80.62 2.50 -100.79
N LYS A 243 -79.92 3.15 -101.73
CA LYS A 243 -78.44 2.92 -101.89
C LYS A 243 -77.39 4.01 -101.50
N LYS A 244 -77.69 5.12 -100.79
CA LYS A 244 -76.82 6.34 -100.78
C LYS A 244 -76.03 6.81 -99.51
N LEU A 245 -76.21 6.26 -98.29
CA LEU A 245 -75.96 7.01 -97.03
C LEU A 245 -74.71 6.67 -96.13
N ARG A 246 -73.55 6.22 -96.64
CA ARG A 246 -72.55 5.48 -95.82
C ARG A 246 -71.08 5.99 -95.66
N LEU A 247 -70.72 7.26 -95.89
CA LEU A 247 -69.31 7.63 -96.22
C LEU A 247 -68.50 8.66 -95.36
N GLU A 248 -68.99 9.24 -94.25
CA GLU A 248 -68.44 10.55 -93.76
C GLU A 248 -67.58 10.60 -92.46
N ALA A 249 -67.36 9.52 -91.69
CA ALA A 249 -67.04 9.65 -90.24
C ALA A 249 -65.61 9.30 -89.72
N ALA A 250 -64.50 9.70 -90.36
CA ALA A 250 -63.18 9.06 -90.12
C ALA A 250 -61.91 9.94 -89.84
N VAL A 251 -62.01 11.17 -89.30
CA VAL A 251 -60.89 12.16 -89.38
C VAL A 251 -60.28 12.72 -88.06
N GLU A 252 -60.88 12.61 -86.87
CA GLU A 252 -60.56 13.55 -85.75
C GLU A 252 -59.40 13.21 -84.76
N ASP A 253 -58.84 12.01 -84.69
CA ASP A 253 -58.12 11.54 -83.48
C ASP A 253 -56.63 11.98 -83.26
N GLN A 254 -56.00 12.79 -84.11
CA GLN A 254 -54.51 12.91 -84.12
C GLN A 254 -53.83 14.01 -83.26
N ILE A 255 -54.52 14.73 -82.36
CA ILE A 255 -54.04 16.04 -81.84
C ILE A 255 -53.38 16.06 -80.43
N ILE A 256 -53.52 15.02 -79.59
CA ILE A 256 -53.31 15.17 -78.13
C ILE A 256 -51.84 15.02 -77.62
N ASP A 257 -50.95 14.37 -78.36
CA ASP A 257 -49.75 13.71 -77.79
C ASP A 257 -48.52 14.61 -77.47
N ALA A 258 -48.62 15.94 -77.61
CA ALA A 258 -47.46 16.85 -77.60
C ALA A 258 -47.09 17.48 -76.22
N ARG A 259 -47.89 17.30 -75.16
CA ARG A 259 -47.88 18.23 -73.99
C ARG A 259 -46.91 17.88 -72.84
N VAL A 260 -46.34 16.67 -72.79
CA VAL A 260 -45.68 16.13 -71.57
C VAL A 260 -44.17 16.47 -71.43
N LYS A 261 -43.47 16.87 -72.50
CA LYS A 261 -41.99 16.95 -72.55
C LYS A 261 -41.31 18.16 -71.87
N LYS A 262 -42.00 18.98 -71.04
CA LYS A 262 -41.44 20.25 -70.49
C LYS A 262 -41.02 20.27 -69.01
N GLU A 263 -41.42 19.31 -68.17
CA GLU A 263 -41.21 19.37 -66.71
C GLU A 263 -39.82 18.89 -66.22
N VAL A 264 -39.11 18.06 -67.00
CA VAL A 264 -37.92 17.33 -66.51
C VAL A 264 -36.69 18.23 -66.25
N LYS A 265 -36.55 19.36 -66.96
CA LYS A 265 -35.36 20.24 -66.91
C LYS A 265 -35.23 21.11 -65.64
N ARG A 266 -36.08 20.93 -64.62
CA ARG A 266 -36.09 21.77 -63.41
C ARG A 266 -35.38 21.15 -62.18
N LYS A 267 -34.95 19.88 -62.26
CA LYS A 267 -34.39 19.15 -61.09
C LYS A 267 -32.86 19.18 -60.94
N GLU A 268 -32.10 19.56 -61.96
CA GLU A 268 -30.63 19.44 -61.97
C GLU A 268 -29.87 20.56 -61.22
N TYR A 269 -30.58 21.58 -60.69
CA TYR A 269 -29.96 22.74 -60.02
C TYR A 269 -29.56 22.48 -58.55
N TYR A 270 -30.19 21.53 -57.86
CA TYR A 270 -30.01 21.33 -56.42
C TYR A 270 -28.81 20.43 -56.02
N ASP A 271 -28.34 19.55 -56.91
CA ASP A 271 -27.25 18.60 -56.59
C ASP A 271 -25.85 19.26 -56.53
N ALA A 272 -25.72 20.51 -56.98
CA ALA A 272 -24.45 21.24 -56.94
C ALA A 272 -24.02 21.64 -55.51
N GLU A 273 -24.96 21.93 -54.61
CA GLU A 273 -24.65 22.51 -53.30
C GLU A 273 -24.11 21.48 -52.29
N ILE A 274 -24.46 20.20 -52.45
CA ILE A 274 -23.97 19.07 -51.64
C ILE A 274 -22.44 18.93 -51.73
N LYS A 275 -21.83 19.37 -52.83
CA LYS A 275 -20.38 19.25 -53.08
C LYS A 275 -19.53 20.13 -52.14
N LYS A 276 -20.07 21.24 -51.62
CA LYS A 276 -19.36 22.14 -50.66
C LYS A 276 -19.16 21.52 -49.28
N GLN A 277 -20.07 20.66 -48.80
CA GLN A 277 -19.95 20.04 -47.47
C GLN A 277 -18.73 19.10 -47.38
N LYS A 278 -18.37 18.42 -48.47
CA LYS A 278 -17.19 17.52 -48.51
C LYS A 278 -15.86 18.26 -48.33
N ALA A 279 -15.79 19.57 -48.58
CA ALA A 279 -14.58 20.36 -48.36
C ALA A 279 -14.25 20.59 -46.87
N ARG A 280 -15.26 20.59 -45.98
CA ARG A 280 -15.04 20.78 -44.52
C ARG A 280 -14.35 19.57 -43.88
N MET A 281 -14.67 18.36 -44.30
CA MET A 281 -14.04 17.12 -43.80
C MET A 281 -12.55 16.99 -44.19
N PHE A 282 -12.08 17.74 -45.19
CA PHE A 282 -10.66 17.76 -45.56
C PHE A 282 -9.80 18.56 -44.57
N ALA A 283 -10.37 19.59 -43.93
CA ALA A 283 -9.68 20.42 -42.94
C ALA A 283 -9.27 19.62 -41.68
N GLU A 284 -10.03 18.60 -41.30
CA GLU A 284 -9.70 17.73 -40.17
C GLU A 284 -8.40 16.93 -40.39
N LYS A 285 -8.11 16.54 -41.65
CA LYS A 285 -6.86 15.83 -42.00
C LYS A 285 -5.60 16.69 -41.86
N GLN A 286 -5.70 18.02 -41.88
CA GLN A 286 -4.56 18.90 -41.54
C GLN A 286 -4.22 18.86 -40.03
N ARG A 287 -5.19 18.56 -39.17
CA ARG A 287 -4.98 18.48 -37.71
C ARG A 287 -4.08 17.31 -37.30
N ILE A 288 -3.97 16.28 -38.14
CA ILE A 288 -3.04 15.15 -37.97
C ILE A 288 -1.60 15.55 -38.33
N LYS A 289 -1.41 16.48 -39.28
CA LYS A 289 -0.08 17.00 -39.64
C LYS A 289 0.57 17.81 -38.50
N GLN A 290 -0.23 18.49 -37.69
CA GLN A 290 0.29 19.29 -36.56
C GLN A 290 1.00 18.43 -35.50
N ARG A 291 0.57 17.18 -35.27
CA ARG A 291 1.21 16.26 -34.32
C ARG A 291 2.62 15.81 -34.73
N LEU A 292 3.01 16.00 -35.98
CA LEU A 292 4.39 15.74 -36.43
C LEU A 292 5.37 16.84 -36.01
N ILE A 293 4.86 18.05 -35.74
CA ILE A 293 5.66 19.23 -35.40
C ILE A 293 6.07 19.19 -33.92
N ASP A 294 5.18 18.73 -33.04
CA ASP A 294 5.41 18.61 -31.58
C ASP A 294 6.42 17.51 -31.18
N ASN A 295 6.96 16.75 -32.15
CA ASN A 295 8.02 15.77 -31.92
C ASN A 295 9.41 16.33 -32.29
N ALA A 296 9.48 17.42 -33.07
CA ALA A 296 10.74 18.08 -33.41
C ALA A 296 11.24 18.98 -32.26
N THR A 297 10.33 19.60 -31.51
CA THR A 297 10.66 20.44 -30.33
C THR A 297 11.24 19.65 -29.15
N ARG A 298 10.99 18.33 -29.07
CA ARG A 298 11.50 17.47 -28.00
C ARG A 298 12.99 17.11 -28.15
N ASN A 299 13.55 17.17 -29.36
CA ASN A 299 14.98 16.95 -29.58
C ASN A 299 15.86 18.19 -29.31
N LEU A 300 15.27 19.39 -29.19
CA LEU A 300 16.04 20.61 -28.96
C LEU A 300 16.42 20.83 -27.48
N MET A 301 15.63 20.29 -26.53
CA MET A 301 15.89 20.44 -25.09
C MET A 301 16.99 19.53 -24.56
N ASN A 302 17.31 18.43 -25.25
CA ASN A 302 18.36 17.49 -24.81
C ASN A 302 19.78 17.91 -25.22
N GLN A 303 19.95 19.00 -25.99
CA GLN A 303 21.26 19.54 -26.33
C GLN A 303 21.74 20.64 -25.38
N MET A 304 20.84 21.31 -24.63
CA MET A 304 21.23 22.39 -23.71
C MET A 304 21.74 21.92 -22.34
N ALA A 305 21.59 20.63 -22.00
CA ALA A 305 22.01 20.06 -20.71
C ALA A 305 23.43 19.44 -20.74
N ALA A 306 24.16 19.57 -21.86
CA ALA A 306 25.49 18.99 -22.04
C ALA A 306 26.64 20.02 -21.92
N ASP A 307 26.35 21.32 -22.08
CA ASP A 307 27.37 22.38 -22.16
C ASP A 307 27.71 23.03 -20.79
N GLU A 308 26.98 22.68 -19.72
CA GLU A 308 27.10 23.33 -18.40
C GLU A 308 28.11 22.65 -17.45
N SER A 309 28.80 21.59 -17.90
CA SER A 309 29.70 20.75 -17.08
C SER A 309 31.20 20.98 -17.32
N ALA A 310 31.60 21.98 -18.12
CA ALA A 310 32.98 22.18 -18.58
C ALA A 310 33.63 23.51 -18.11
N LEU A 311 33.06 24.19 -17.10
CA LEU A 311 33.50 25.52 -16.68
C LEU A 311 34.08 25.61 -15.24
N GLU A 312 34.27 24.48 -14.54
CA GLU A 312 34.77 24.48 -13.15
C GLU A 312 36.30 24.38 -13.01
N GLU A 313 37.05 24.11 -14.09
CA GLU A 313 38.53 24.01 -14.07
C GLU A 313 39.28 25.36 -14.21
N GLN A 314 38.65 26.49 -13.89
CA GLN A 314 39.33 27.82 -13.82
C GLN A 314 39.85 28.18 -12.42
N VAL A 315 39.81 27.27 -11.44
CA VAL A 315 40.14 27.54 -10.03
C VAL A 315 41.66 27.56 -9.73
N GLU A 316 42.51 26.96 -10.56
CA GLU A 316 43.95 26.80 -10.25
C GLU A 316 44.85 28.04 -10.49
N ALA A 317 44.28 29.18 -10.92
CA ALA A 317 45.04 30.42 -11.17
C ALA A 317 45.55 31.14 -9.88
N MET A 318 45.22 30.64 -8.69
CA MET A 318 45.44 31.30 -7.39
C MET A 318 46.77 30.95 -6.67
N ARG A 319 47.83 30.54 -7.39
CA ARG A 319 49.12 30.07 -6.80
C ARG A 319 50.39 30.88 -7.15
N LYS A 320 50.27 32.15 -7.57
CA LYS A 320 51.43 32.99 -7.95
C LYS A 320 51.48 34.35 -7.23
N LYS A 321 51.43 34.36 -5.89
CA LYS A 321 51.35 35.60 -5.10
C LYS A 321 52.11 35.66 -3.76
N GLU A 322 53.02 34.72 -3.47
CA GLU A 322 53.68 34.63 -2.14
C GLU A 322 55.19 34.93 -2.09
N ASP A 323 55.92 35.03 -3.21
CA ASP A 323 57.39 34.93 -3.21
C ASP A 323 58.22 36.23 -3.00
N ASP A 324 57.63 37.42 -2.84
CA ASP A 324 58.34 38.72 -3.00
C ASP A 324 58.81 39.45 -1.70
N LEU A 325 58.77 38.84 -0.51
CA LEU A 325 58.76 39.60 0.77
C LEU A 325 60.06 39.68 1.62
N GLU A 326 61.13 38.90 1.37
CA GLU A 326 62.09 38.57 2.46
C GLU A 326 63.47 39.29 2.49
N ALA A 327 63.75 40.25 1.58
CA ALA A 327 65.14 40.68 1.28
C ALA A 327 65.85 41.73 2.19
N LEU A 328 65.32 42.13 3.37
CA LEU A 328 65.62 43.46 3.96
C LEU A 328 66.50 43.57 5.24
N LYS A 329 67.10 42.50 5.79
CA LYS A 329 67.52 42.44 7.24
C LYS A 329 68.99 42.72 7.67
N GLN A 330 69.99 42.98 6.82
CA GLN A 330 71.41 42.62 7.13
C GLN A 330 72.48 43.67 7.60
N ARG A 331 72.20 44.89 8.11
CA ARG A 331 73.23 46.00 8.14
C ARG A 331 73.97 46.47 9.44
N ASN A 332 73.76 45.97 10.67
CA ASN A 332 73.98 46.80 11.90
C ASN A 332 75.19 46.60 12.90
N ILE A 333 76.30 45.88 12.64
CA ILE A 333 77.06 45.19 13.76
C ILE A 333 78.46 45.70 14.27
N LYS A 334 79.14 46.76 13.77
CA LYS A 334 80.64 46.78 13.74
C LYS A 334 81.59 47.51 14.77
N GLU A 335 81.19 48.23 15.83
CA GLU A 335 82.02 49.38 16.36
C GLU A 335 82.82 49.34 17.71
N GLN A 336 82.92 48.26 18.51
CA GLN A 336 82.96 48.41 20.00
C GLN A 336 84.27 48.30 20.89
N LYS A 337 85.54 48.29 20.41
CA LYS A 337 86.55 47.34 21.00
C LYS A 337 87.88 47.76 21.72
N LEU A 338 88.15 48.97 22.27
CA LEU A 338 89.56 49.47 22.37
C LEU A 338 90.11 50.20 23.66
N ALA A 339 90.04 49.71 24.93
CA ALA A 339 90.43 50.57 26.10
C ALA A 339 91.03 49.95 27.42
N ILE A 340 92.06 49.08 27.41
CA ILE A 340 92.60 48.41 28.64
C ILE A 340 94.15 48.29 28.58
N ASP A 341 94.90 48.56 29.68
CA ASP A 341 96.23 47.91 29.99
C ASP A 341 97.01 48.41 31.24
N GLN A 342 97.01 49.69 31.60
CA GLN A 342 98.14 50.32 32.34
C GLN A 342 98.28 50.05 33.88
N ALA A 343 97.58 49.07 34.47
CA ALA A 343 97.35 49.01 35.93
C ALA A 343 98.39 48.27 36.81
N CYS A 344 99.53 47.80 36.28
CA CYS A 344 100.21 46.61 36.85
C CYS A 344 101.25 46.77 37.99
N LYS A 345 101.91 47.91 38.19
CA LYS A 345 103.21 47.92 38.94
C LYS A 345 103.16 48.11 40.46
N SER A 346 102.14 48.76 41.01
CA SER A 346 101.99 49.00 42.47
C SER A 346 101.70 47.74 43.29
N ALA A 347 101.53 46.58 42.64
CA ALA A 347 101.13 45.32 43.24
C ALA A 347 102.21 44.61 44.08
N MET A 348 103.51 44.89 43.88
CA MET A 348 104.58 43.98 44.33
C MET A 348 104.92 44.01 45.83
N ALA A 349 104.74 45.14 46.52
CA ALA A 349 105.04 45.24 47.96
C ALA A 349 103.85 44.85 48.85
N ARG A 350 102.62 45.10 48.37
CA ARG A 350 101.37 44.59 48.97
C ARG A 350 101.45 43.07 49.15
N ARG A 351 101.91 42.41 48.08
CA ARG A 351 102.19 40.97 47.88
C ARG A 351 103.08 40.25 48.90
N ALA A 352 103.71 40.94 49.85
CA ALA A 352 104.56 40.31 50.87
C ALA A 352 103.87 40.20 52.24
N ARG A 353 103.09 41.21 52.63
CA ARG A 353 102.23 41.15 53.82
C ARG A 353 100.91 40.46 53.53
N GLU A 354 100.38 40.66 52.31
CA GLU A 354 99.33 39.79 51.77
C GLU A 354 99.75 38.33 51.97
N ARG A 355 100.96 37.90 51.56
CA ARG A 355 101.40 36.50 51.67
C ARG A 355 101.26 35.83 53.05
N GLU A 356 101.48 36.56 54.15
CA GLU A 356 101.44 35.98 55.51
C GLU A 356 100.00 35.95 56.06
N GLU A 357 99.20 36.96 55.74
CA GLU A 357 97.74 36.92 55.95
C GLU A 357 97.06 35.91 55.00
N ASP A 358 97.57 35.74 53.78
CA ASP A 358 97.15 34.77 52.77
C ASP A 358 97.47 33.35 53.27
N GLU A 359 98.61 33.07 53.89
CA GLU A 359 98.92 31.75 54.47
C GLU A 359 97.93 31.38 55.60
N ARG A 360 97.54 32.35 56.43
CA ARG A 360 96.56 32.12 57.50
C ARG A 360 95.13 32.03 56.95
N GLN A 361 94.75 32.93 56.04
CA GLN A 361 93.45 32.90 55.36
C GLN A 361 93.33 31.67 54.47
N THR A 362 94.39 31.17 53.84
CA THR A 362 94.39 29.91 53.08
C THR A 362 94.27 28.71 54.01
N ALA A 363 94.87 28.71 55.20
CA ALA A 363 94.65 27.63 56.18
C ALA A 363 93.20 27.56 56.68
N GLU A 364 92.56 28.71 56.95
CA GLU A 364 91.14 28.79 57.31
C GLU A 364 90.24 28.47 56.11
N MET A 365 90.57 28.98 54.91
CA MET A 365 89.89 28.67 53.65
C MET A 365 90.01 27.20 53.28
N VAL A 366 91.13 26.52 53.53
CA VAL A 366 91.29 25.06 53.29
C VAL A 366 90.40 24.26 54.25
N LYS A 367 90.22 24.71 55.50
CA LYS A 367 89.25 24.09 56.41
C LYS A 367 87.81 24.30 55.92
N ALA A 368 87.47 25.53 55.51
CA ALA A 368 86.15 25.86 54.95
C ALA A 368 85.88 25.10 53.63
N TRP A 369 86.88 24.95 52.76
CA TRP A 369 86.82 24.16 51.53
C TRP A 369 86.68 22.66 51.81
N ARG A 370 87.36 22.11 52.82
CA ARG A 370 87.17 20.70 53.21
C ARG A 370 85.76 20.46 53.76
N ALA A 371 85.23 21.39 54.55
CA ALA A 371 83.85 21.32 55.04
C ALA A 371 82.85 21.44 53.88
N LYS A 372 83.06 22.40 52.96
CA LYS A 372 82.18 22.62 51.81
C LYS A 372 82.28 21.53 50.74
N ASN A 373 83.46 20.95 50.50
CA ASN A 373 83.59 19.78 49.64
C ASN A 373 82.83 18.60 50.25
N LYS A 374 82.95 18.37 51.57
CA LYS A 374 82.16 17.34 52.23
C LYS A 374 80.65 17.61 52.12
N GLU A 375 80.21 18.84 52.28
CA GLU A 375 78.81 19.24 52.09
C GLU A 375 78.34 19.00 50.64
N ILE A 376 79.18 19.28 49.64
CA ILE A 376 78.93 18.98 48.22
C ILE A 376 78.90 17.46 47.96
N ASP A 377 79.79 16.68 48.58
CA ASP A 377 79.83 15.21 48.46
C ASP A 377 78.58 14.58 49.12
N ASP A 378 78.21 15.03 50.33
CA ASP A 378 77.00 14.62 51.05
C ASP A 378 75.72 15.02 50.27
N GLU A 379 75.69 16.20 49.63
CA GLU A 379 74.60 16.66 48.76
C GLU A 379 74.54 15.86 47.44
N ALA A 380 75.68 15.54 46.83
CA ALA A 380 75.76 14.71 45.63
C ALA A 380 75.29 13.28 45.89
N GLU A 381 75.70 12.67 47.02
CA GLU A 381 75.16 11.37 47.45
C GLU A 381 73.65 11.40 47.68
N ALA A 382 73.12 12.48 48.24
CA ALA A 382 71.67 12.65 48.42
C ALA A 382 70.94 12.80 47.07
N ASP A 383 71.55 13.51 46.13
CA ASP A 383 71.04 13.67 44.76
C ASP A 383 71.07 12.36 43.95
N GLU A 384 72.13 11.57 44.07
CA GLU A 384 72.21 10.25 43.45
C GLU A 384 71.16 9.29 44.02
N LYS A 385 70.94 9.29 45.34
CA LYS A 385 69.86 8.52 45.98
C LYS A 385 68.48 8.97 45.50
N ARG A 386 68.20 10.28 45.45
CA ARG A 386 66.95 10.83 44.90
C ARG A 386 66.71 10.37 43.45
N ARG A 387 67.71 10.50 42.58
CA ARG A 387 67.64 10.04 41.18
C ARG A 387 67.45 8.53 41.07
N HIS A 388 68.07 7.74 41.95
CA HIS A 388 67.89 6.29 41.99
C HIS A 388 66.46 5.90 42.35
N ASP A 389 65.89 6.52 43.39
CA ASP A 389 64.53 6.28 43.84
C ASP A 389 63.50 6.71 42.76
N GLU A 390 63.68 7.88 42.15
CA GLU A 390 62.88 8.35 41.00
C GLU A 390 62.92 7.37 39.81
N LEU A 391 64.09 6.81 39.49
CA LEU A 391 64.24 5.81 38.43
C LEU A 391 63.57 4.47 38.80
N MET A 392 63.56 4.08 40.08
CA MET A 392 62.89 2.87 40.54
C MET A 392 61.36 3.02 40.53
N ASP A 393 60.83 4.19 40.92
CA ASP A 393 59.40 4.51 40.80
C ASP A 393 58.96 4.63 39.33
N LEU A 394 59.79 5.21 38.46
CA LEU A 394 59.54 5.20 37.02
C LEU A 394 59.51 3.77 36.45
N LYS A 395 60.45 2.91 36.86
CA LYS A 395 60.49 1.50 36.45
C LYS A 395 59.26 0.72 36.95
N LYS A 396 58.80 1.00 38.18
CA LYS A 396 57.60 0.41 38.76
C LYS A 396 56.34 0.84 38.02
N THR A 397 56.15 2.14 37.77
CA THR A 397 54.99 2.66 37.02
C THR A 397 54.99 2.17 35.57
N GLN A 398 56.14 2.06 34.91
CA GLN A 398 56.24 1.42 33.59
C GLN A 398 55.86 -0.07 33.62
N TYR A 399 56.24 -0.80 34.66
CA TYR A 399 55.83 -2.20 34.84
C TYR A 399 54.32 -2.33 35.03
N GLU A 400 53.73 -1.49 35.88
CA GLU A 400 52.27 -1.43 36.12
C GLU A 400 51.51 -1.07 34.84
N GLN A 401 51.95 -0.07 34.09
CA GLN A 401 51.38 0.27 32.77
C GLN A 401 51.47 -0.89 31.78
N ARG A 402 52.59 -1.62 31.76
CA ARG A 402 52.76 -2.81 30.90
C ARG A 402 51.83 -3.94 31.29
N GLU A 403 51.62 -4.19 32.58
CA GLU A 403 50.67 -5.21 33.04
C GLU A 403 49.21 -4.79 32.82
N GLN A 404 48.86 -3.51 33.00
CA GLN A 404 47.54 -2.97 32.61
C GLN A 404 47.29 -3.13 31.11
N TYR A 405 48.28 -2.85 30.25
CA TYR A 405 48.18 -3.09 28.81
C TYR A 405 48.01 -4.58 28.49
N ARG A 406 48.79 -5.46 29.12
CA ARG A 406 48.66 -6.92 28.99
C ARG A 406 47.32 -7.46 29.50
N ALA A 407 46.73 -6.83 30.52
CA ALA A 407 45.41 -7.17 31.02
C ALA A 407 44.34 -6.73 30.01
N ARG A 408 44.42 -5.51 29.49
CA ARG A 408 43.53 -4.98 28.44
C ARG A 408 43.55 -5.83 27.18
N VAL A 409 44.73 -6.18 26.65
CA VAL A 409 44.85 -7.03 25.45
C VAL A 409 44.33 -8.45 25.72
N ARG A 410 44.49 -8.99 26.93
CA ARG A 410 43.86 -10.28 27.31
C ARG A 410 42.34 -10.17 27.37
N GLN A 411 41.82 -9.08 27.93
CA GLN A 411 40.39 -8.80 28.02
C GLN A 411 39.79 -8.62 26.61
N GLU A 412 40.34 -7.76 25.76
CA GLU A 412 39.91 -7.59 24.36
C GLU A 412 39.91 -8.92 23.59
N ARG A 413 40.90 -9.80 23.81
CA ARG A 413 40.94 -11.11 23.17
C ARG A 413 39.85 -12.05 23.72
N ALA A 414 39.56 -12.00 25.01
CA ALA A 414 38.47 -12.75 25.63
C ALA A 414 37.09 -12.23 25.16
N ASP A 415 36.93 -10.91 25.07
CA ASP A 415 35.71 -10.24 24.60
C ASP A 415 35.44 -10.53 23.12
N ARG A 416 36.48 -10.56 22.26
CA ARG A 416 36.35 -11.02 20.87
C ARG A 416 35.91 -12.48 20.80
N LEU A 417 36.56 -13.39 21.54
CA LEU A 417 36.20 -14.81 21.55
C LEU A 417 34.79 -15.05 22.11
N SER A 418 34.38 -14.26 23.11
CA SER A 418 33.02 -14.24 23.67
C SER A 418 31.99 -13.69 22.68
N GLY A 419 32.37 -12.67 21.90
CA GLY A 419 31.60 -12.14 20.77
C GLY A 419 31.39 -13.18 19.68
N ASP A 420 32.48 -13.79 19.18
CA ASP A 420 32.46 -14.81 18.12
C ASP A 420 31.62 -16.03 18.52
N THR A 421 31.78 -16.52 19.75
CA THR A 421 30.99 -17.64 20.28
C THR A 421 29.53 -17.25 20.54
N GLY A 422 29.28 -16.02 20.99
CA GLY A 422 27.94 -15.44 21.12
C GLY A 422 27.21 -15.29 19.78
N GLU A 423 27.92 -14.87 18.73
CA GLU A 423 27.39 -14.74 17.38
C GLU A 423 27.12 -16.11 16.74
N ALA A 424 28.04 -17.06 16.86
CA ALA A 424 27.82 -18.45 16.44
C ALA A 424 26.60 -19.07 17.12
N ASN A 425 26.43 -18.86 18.43
CA ASN A 425 25.27 -19.33 19.18
C ASN A 425 23.96 -18.65 18.73
N ARG A 426 23.98 -17.36 18.39
CA ARG A 426 22.82 -16.65 17.82
C ARG A 426 22.43 -17.21 16.45
N ILE A 427 23.40 -17.45 15.56
CA ILE A 427 23.15 -18.04 14.23
C ILE A 427 22.53 -19.44 14.37
N LEU A 428 23.04 -20.26 15.30
CA LEU A 428 22.47 -21.58 15.60
C LEU A 428 21.05 -21.49 16.16
N GLN A 429 20.76 -20.53 17.03
CA GLN A 429 19.41 -20.28 17.54
C GLN A 429 18.45 -19.82 16.42
N GLU A 430 18.87 -18.90 15.56
CA GLU A 430 18.06 -18.42 14.44
C GLU A 430 17.75 -19.55 13.43
N ASP A 431 18.72 -20.44 13.14
CA ASP A 431 18.50 -21.61 12.28
C ASP A 431 17.56 -22.66 12.94
N LEU A 432 17.61 -22.81 14.27
CA LEU A 432 16.66 -23.64 15.03
C LEU A 432 15.24 -23.05 15.01
N GLU A 433 15.09 -21.74 15.24
CA GLU A 433 13.80 -21.04 15.14
C GLU A 433 13.20 -21.19 13.72
N PHE A 434 14.02 -21.00 12.68
CA PHE A 434 13.62 -21.22 11.29
C PHE A 434 13.14 -22.66 11.03
N ARG A 435 13.89 -23.68 11.48
CA ARG A 435 13.49 -25.09 11.28
C ARG A 435 12.19 -25.44 12.01
N GLN A 436 11.93 -24.86 13.17
CA GLN A 436 10.68 -25.05 13.91
C GLN A 436 9.49 -24.41 13.17
N GLU A 437 9.64 -23.18 12.70
CA GLU A 437 8.57 -22.49 11.97
C GLU A 437 8.31 -23.14 10.61
N ALA A 438 9.36 -23.52 9.87
CA ALA A 438 9.24 -24.31 8.65
C ALA A 438 8.50 -25.64 8.88
N GLN A 439 8.75 -26.31 10.01
CA GLN A 439 8.03 -27.54 10.37
C GLN A 439 6.55 -27.27 10.66
N ARG A 440 6.22 -26.23 11.45
CA ARG A 440 4.83 -25.83 11.70
C ARG A 440 4.06 -25.54 10.41
N GLU A 441 4.70 -24.89 9.46
CA GLU A 441 4.11 -24.56 8.16
C GLU A 441 3.94 -25.79 7.25
N ILE A 442 4.87 -26.75 7.28
CA ILE A 442 4.69 -28.07 6.66
C ILE A 442 3.48 -28.78 7.26
N ASP A 443 3.31 -28.75 8.58
CA ASP A 443 2.23 -29.47 9.25
C ASP A 443 0.86 -28.77 9.06
N LYS A 444 0.82 -27.44 9.01
CA LYS A 444 -0.35 -26.67 8.54
C LYS A 444 -0.71 -26.99 7.08
N ALA A 445 0.28 -27.13 6.20
CA ALA A 445 0.04 -27.48 4.80
C ALA A 445 -0.53 -28.90 4.68
N LYS A 446 0.04 -29.88 5.39
CA LYS A 446 -0.49 -31.26 5.47
C LYS A 446 -1.93 -31.30 6.00
N ALA A 447 -2.21 -30.61 7.10
CA ALA A 447 -3.55 -30.55 7.70
C ALA A 447 -4.60 -29.95 6.74
N ALA A 448 -4.20 -28.97 5.92
CA ALA A 448 -5.02 -28.35 4.89
C ALA A 448 -5.05 -29.13 3.56
N GLY A 449 -4.41 -30.29 3.45
CA GLY A 449 -4.31 -31.05 2.19
C GLY A 449 -3.45 -30.39 1.10
N ARG A 450 -2.68 -29.36 1.44
CA ARG A 450 -1.87 -28.57 0.49
C ARG A 450 -0.53 -29.25 0.16
N PRO A 451 0.08 -28.98 -1.02
CA PRO A 451 1.35 -29.59 -1.46
C PRO A 451 2.58 -29.16 -0.64
N TRP A 452 2.82 -29.85 0.48
CA TRP A 452 3.86 -29.55 1.46
C TRP A 452 5.32 -29.87 1.03
N TYR A 453 5.54 -30.56 -0.10
CA TYR A 453 6.87 -31.01 -0.54
C TYR A 453 7.86 -29.85 -0.80
N MET A 454 7.38 -28.72 -1.32
CA MET A 454 8.21 -27.54 -1.56
C MET A 454 8.64 -26.85 -0.26
N LEU A 455 7.80 -26.94 0.80
CA LEU A 455 8.12 -26.45 2.13
C LEU A 455 9.20 -27.31 2.81
N GLN A 456 9.13 -28.64 2.65
CA GLN A 456 10.22 -29.52 3.10
C GLN A 456 11.53 -29.16 2.39
N LYS A 457 11.50 -28.96 1.07
CA LYS A 457 12.68 -28.54 0.30
C LYS A 457 13.23 -27.17 0.74
N ALA A 458 12.37 -26.24 1.18
CA ALA A 458 12.79 -24.97 1.76
C ALA A 458 13.43 -25.13 3.15
N LYS A 459 12.88 -26.00 4.00
CA LYS A 459 13.44 -26.33 5.32
C LYS A 459 14.84 -26.94 5.23
N GLU A 460 15.08 -27.78 4.22
CA GLU A 460 16.34 -28.49 4.00
C GLU A 460 17.36 -27.69 3.15
N ALA A 461 16.94 -26.56 2.56
CA ALA A 461 17.81 -25.74 1.73
C ALA A 461 18.89 -25.07 2.59
N LYS A 462 20.15 -25.46 2.36
CA LYS A 462 21.28 -24.59 2.72
C LYS A 462 21.10 -23.24 2.03
N GLU A 463 21.48 -22.19 2.76
CA GLU A 463 21.32 -20.77 2.45
C GLU A 463 21.56 -20.47 0.97
N ARG A 464 20.47 -20.43 0.19
CA ARG A 464 20.52 -19.96 -1.19
C ARG A 464 20.42 -18.44 -1.12
N ALA A 465 21.50 -17.76 -1.48
CA ALA A 465 21.45 -16.35 -1.82
C ALA A 465 20.36 -16.19 -2.90
N LEU A 466 19.21 -15.65 -2.50
CA LEU A 466 18.01 -15.60 -3.35
C LEU A 466 18.25 -14.73 -4.59
N PHE A 467 19.15 -13.75 -4.44
CA PHE A 467 19.86 -13.07 -5.51
C PHE A 467 21.31 -12.86 -5.06
N PRO A 468 22.29 -12.79 -5.96
CA PRO A 468 23.52 -12.08 -5.65
C PRO A 468 23.13 -10.62 -5.40
N SER A 469 23.23 -10.17 -4.14
CA SER A 469 23.14 -8.73 -3.83
C SER A 469 24.14 -8.00 -4.72
N GLY A 470 23.63 -7.10 -5.56
CA GLY A 470 24.29 -6.75 -6.81
C GLY A 470 25.71 -6.24 -6.66
N GLY A 471 26.58 -6.66 -7.58
CA GLY A 471 27.82 -5.96 -7.87
C GLY A 471 28.92 -6.11 -6.82
N SER A 472 29.72 -7.16 -6.99
CA SER A 472 31.15 -7.08 -6.67
C SER A 472 31.81 -6.00 -7.56
N GLY A 473 31.72 -4.74 -7.14
CA GLY A 473 32.58 -3.67 -7.64
C GLY A 473 34.02 -4.00 -7.24
N LYS A 474 34.84 -4.40 -8.22
CA LYS A 474 36.29 -4.52 -8.04
C LYS A 474 36.92 -3.14 -8.24
N ALA A 475 37.90 -2.84 -7.40
CA ALA A 475 38.73 -1.62 -7.36
C ALA A 475 37.98 -0.36 -6.90
#